data_AF-A0ABD0M1Q5-F1
#
_entry.id   AF-A0ABD0M1Q5-F1
#
_cell.length_a   1.000
_cell.length_b   1.000
_cell.length_c   1.000
_cell.angle_alpha   90.00
_cell.angle_beta   90.00
_cell.angle_gamma   90.00
#
_symmetry.space_group_name_H-M   'P 1'
#
loop_
_entity.id
_entity.type
_entity.pdbx_description
1 polymer ?
#
loop_
_entity_poly.entity_id
_entity_poly.type
_entity_poly.pdbx_seq_one_letter_code
_entity_poly.pdbx_strand_id
1 'polypeptide(L)'
;MASQALHPLFITTILFLTGHTYVTCLPVTDLDDFLELYAGEFSNERQNSEDLANNITGPELHFLLRIFHVPVKVPVLDQAGVKTRQIYLEQYFNDGDAPTRQRIYNFKLQSGCP
;
A
#
# COMPACT_ATOMS: atom_id res chain seq x y z
N MET A 1 34.57 -1.84 -20.64
CA MET A 1 33.35 -1.12 -20.23
C MET A 1 32.53 -2.10 -19.40
N ALA A 2 32.46 -1.90 -18.09
CA ALA A 2 31.70 -2.79 -17.21
C ALA A 2 30.24 -2.35 -17.21
N SER A 3 29.34 -3.27 -17.57
CA SER A 3 27.90 -3.12 -17.46
C SER A 3 27.54 -2.94 -15.98
N GLN A 4 26.94 -1.80 -15.62
CA GLN A 4 26.37 -1.63 -14.28
C GLN A 4 25.08 -2.45 -14.21
N ALA A 5 25.10 -3.51 -13.39
CA ALA A 5 23.90 -4.26 -13.07
C ALA A 5 22.96 -3.36 -12.25
N LEU A 6 21.79 -3.04 -12.80
CA LEU A 6 20.70 -2.42 -12.06
C LEU A 6 20.27 -3.40 -10.95
N HIS A 7 20.59 -3.08 -9.70
CA HIS A 7 20.11 -3.85 -8.56
C HIS A 7 18.63 -3.50 -8.33
N PRO A 8 17.71 -4.49 -8.27
CA PRO A 8 16.35 -4.22 -7.83
C PRO A 8 16.41 -3.71 -6.38
N LEU A 9 15.70 -2.63 -6.10
CA LEU A 9 15.48 -2.16 -4.74
C LEU A 9 14.09 -2.68 -4.28
N PHE A 10 13.87 -2.81 -2.97
CA PHE A 10 12.76 -3.64 -2.46
C PHE A 10 11.97 -2.97 -1.37
N ILE A 11 10.65 -2.95 -1.45
CA ILE A 11 9.81 -2.25 -0.49
C ILE A 11 9.59 -3.10 0.77
N THR A 12 10.00 -2.59 1.93
CA THR A 12 9.59 -3.12 3.25
C THR A 12 8.50 -2.24 3.84
N THR A 13 7.37 -2.82 4.24
CA THR A 13 6.28 -2.11 4.92
C THR A 13 6.34 -2.33 6.42
N ILE A 14 6.47 -1.26 7.23
CA ILE A 14 6.38 -1.33 8.70
C ILE A 14 5.02 -0.81 9.17
N LEU A 15 4.26 -1.63 9.90
CA LEU A 15 2.97 -1.29 10.50
C LEU A 15 3.10 -0.99 12.00
N PHE A 16 2.93 0.26 12.43
CA PHE A 16 3.21 0.67 13.82
C PHE A 16 2.12 0.34 14.86
N LEU A 17 0.99 -0.26 14.46
CA LEU A 17 -0.04 -0.71 15.43
C LEU A 17 0.04 -2.21 15.76
N THR A 18 0.81 -3.01 15.02
CA THR A 18 0.96 -4.46 15.29
C THR A 18 2.36 -5.03 15.06
N GLY A 19 3.37 -4.24 14.67
CA GLY A 19 4.77 -4.70 14.56
C GLY A 19 5.04 -5.69 13.42
N HIS A 20 4.18 -5.75 12.40
CA HIS A 20 4.36 -6.66 11.27
C HIS A 20 5.27 -6.01 10.23
N THR A 21 6.28 -6.77 9.78
CA THR A 21 7.17 -6.41 8.67
C THR A 21 6.81 -7.30 7.49
N TYR A 22 6.38 -6.68 6.39
CA TYR A 22 6.14 -7.40 5.15
C TYR A 22 7.28 -7.10 4.17
N VAL A 23 7.86 -8.16 3.61
CA VAL A 23 8.88 -8.09 2.57
C VAL A 23 8.23 -8.53 1.27
N THR A 24 8.17 -7.63 0.29
CA THR A 24 7.67 -7.92 -1.05
C THR A 24 8.77 -7.72 -2.07
N CYS A 25 9.01 -8.74 -2.91
CA CYS A 25 10.01 -8.68 -3.97
C CYS A 25 9.40 -8.05 -5.21
N LEU A 26 9.42 -6.72 -5.25
CA LEU A 26 9.00 -5.92 -6.41
C LEU A 26 10.25 -5.29 -7.06
N PRO A 27 10.31 -5.19 -8.40
CA PRO A 27 11.43 -4.55 -9.10
C PRO A 27 11.31 -3.03 -9.02
N VAL A 28 11.38 -2.47 -7.81
CA VAL A 28 11.19 -1.03 -7.57
C VAL A 28 12.56 -0.42 -7.33
N THR A 29 13.08 0.39 -8.25
CA THR A 29 14.38 1.06 -8.06
C THR A 29 14.28 2.42 -7.38
N ASP A 30 13.09 3.00 -7.29
CA ASP A 30 12.85 4.25 -6.56
C ASP A 30 11.56 4.19 -5.74
N LEU A 31 11.64 4.56 -4.47
CA LEU A 31 10.46 4.68 -3.62
C LEU A 31 9.57 5.84 -4.05
N ASP A 32 10.13 6.91 -4.59
CA ASP A 32 9.36 8.09 -5.00
C ASP A 32 8.39 7.73 -6.14
N ASP A 33 8.88 7.08 -7.20
CA ASP A 33 8.06 6.57 -8.30
C ASP A 33 7.00 5.57 -7.81
N PHE A 34 7.37 4.68 -6.87
CA PHE A 34 6.41 3.76 -6.27
C PHE A 34 5.28 4.49 -5.54
N LEU A 35 5.59 5.52 -4.76
CA LEU A 35 4.56 6.27 -4.03
C LEU A 35 3.66 7.06 -4.94
N GLU A 36 4.20 7.61 -6.03
CA GLU A 36 3.40 8.32 -7.01
C GLU A 36 2.31 7.40 -7.58
N LEU A 37 2.65 6.14 -7.87
CA LEU A 37 1.69 5.14 -8.33
C LEU A 37 0.79 4.58 -7.22
N TYR A 38 1.33 4.46 -6.01
CA TYR A 38 0.62 3.84 -4.89
C TYR A 38 -0.33 4.82 -4.19
N ALA A 39 -0.09 6.11 -4.29
CA ALA A 39 -0.95 7.16 -3.77
C ALA A 39 -2.21 7.33 -4.62
N GLY A 40 -3.31 7.68 -3.95
CA GLY A 40 -4.58 7.96 -4.62
C GLY A 40 -5.77 7.32 -3.94
N GLU A 41 -6.92 7.44 -4.61
CA GLU A 41 -8.16 6.79 -4.24
C GLU A 41 -8.38 5.55 -5.13
N PHE A 42 -8.70 4.43 -4.50
CA PHE A 42 -8.98 3.17 -5.15
C PHE A 42 -10.34 2.67 -4.71
N SER A 43 -11.09 2.05 -5.63
CA SER A 43 -12.36 1.43 -5.31
C SER A 43 -12.57 0.16 -6.13
N ASN A 44 -13.30 -0.79 -5.55
CA ASN A 44 -13.82 -1.96 -6.27
C ASN A 44 -15.29 -1.77 -6.69
N GLU A 45 -15.77 -0.52 -6.83
CA GLU A 45 -17.15 -0.19 -7.22
C GLU A 45 -17.64 -0.99 -8.43
N ARG A 46 -16.79 -1.13 -9.45
CA ARG A 46 -17.12 -1.94 -10.63
C ARG A 46 -17.40 -3.40 -10.28
N GLN A 47 -16.57 -4.03 -9.46
CA GLN A 47 -16.73 -5.42 -9.06
C GLN A 47 -18.01 -5.61 -8.21
N ASN A 48 -18.24 -4.71 -7.26
CA ASN A 48 -19.47 -4.73 -6.46
C ASN A 48 -20.73 -4.55 -7.35
N SER A 49 -20.68 -3.62 -8.31
CA SER A 49 -21.78 -3.39 -9.24
C SER A 49 -22.07 -4.60 -10.13
N GLU A 50 -21.01 -5.27 -10.63
CA GLU A 50 -21.13 -6.49 -11.42
C GLU A 50 -21.71 -7.65 -10.58
N ASP A 51 -21.31 -7.81 -9.32
CA ASP A 51 -21.87 -8.81 -8.41
C ASP A 51 -23.37 -8.58 -8.16
N LEU A 52 -23.76 -7.32 -7.89
CA LEU A 52 -25.15 -6.95 -7.66
C LEU A 52 -26.01 -7.17 -8.91
N ALA A 53 -25.50 -6.83 -10.10
CA ALA A 53 -26.17 -7.07 -11.36
C ALA A 53 -26.38 -8.58 -11.64
N ASN A 54 -25.48 -9.42 -11.15
CA ASN A 54 -25.55 -10.88 -11.28
C ASN A 54 -26.25 -11.59 -10.11
N ASN A 55 -26.85 -10.85 -9.16
CA ASN A 55 -27.50 -11.39 -7.97
C ASN A 55 -26.60 -12.28 -7.10
N ILE A 56 -25.29 -12.01 -7.06
CA ILE A 56 -24.38 -12.68 -6.12
C ILE A 56 -24.78 -12.29 -4.70
N THR A 57 -24.85 -13.27 -3.78
CA THR A 57 -25.25 -13.05 -2.39
C THR A 57 -24.39 -13.85 -1.42
N GLY A 58 -24.50 -13.53 -0.13
CA GLY A 58 -23.80 -14.26 0.92
C GLY A 58 -22.28 -14.06 0.87
N PRO A 59 -21.48 -15.10 1.13
CA PRO A 59 -20.03 -14.98 1.28
C PRO A 59 -19.27 -14.67 -0.03
N GLU A 60 -19.92 -14.84 -1.18
CA GLU A 60 -19.33 -14.59 -2.50
C GLU A 60 -19.48 -13.12 -2.95
N LEU A 61 -20.34 -12.35 -2.27
CA LEU A 61 -20.57 -10.94 -2.60
C LEU A 61 -19.36 -10.10 -2.17
N HIS A 62 -18.77 -9.39 -3.12
CA HIS A 62 -17.75 -8.39 -2.81
C HIS A 62 -18.42 -7.11 -2.31
N PHE A 63 -18.14 -6.75 -1.06
CA PHE A 63 -18.57 -5.47 -0.50
C PHE A 63 -17.89 -4.30 -1.20
N LEU A 64 -18.57 -3.16 -1.23
CA LEU A 64 -17.98 -1.92 -1.74
C LEU A 64 -16.90 -1.43 -0.77
N LEU A 65 -15.71 -1.24 -1.30
CA LEU A 65 -14.55 -0.71 -0.60
C LEU A 65 -14.07 0.55 -1.32
N ARG A 66 -13.69 1.53 -0.53
CA ARG A 66 -12.95 2.71 -0.97
C ARG A 66 -11.70 2.83 -0.12
N ILE A 67 -10.55 2.97 -0.76
CA ILE A 67 -9.24 2.98 -0.11
C ILE A 67 -8.53 4.26 -0.52
N PHE A 68 -8.06 5.02 0.45
CA PHE A 68 -7.26 6.22 0.24
C PHE A 68 -5.84 5.96 0.69
N HIS A 69 -4.88 6.18 -0.19
CA HIS A 69 -3.46 6.19 0.13
C HIS A 69 -2.93 7.61 0.02
N VAL A 70 -2.64 8.22 1.16
CA VAL A 70 -2.17 9.60 1.25
C VAL A 70 -0.70 9.61 1.67
N PRO A 71 0.22 10.14 0.84
CA PRO A 71 1.60 10.34 1.25
C PRO A 71 1.66 11.24 2.48
N VAL A 72 2.38 10.80 3.51
CA VAL A 72 2.55 11.55 4.75
C VAL A 72 4.02 11.55 5.14
N LYS A 73 4.40 12.54 5.95
CA LYS A 73 5.71 12.56 6.59
C LYS A 73 5.53 12.31 8.08
N VAL A 74 6.10 11.22 8.57
CA VAL A 74 6.01 10.83 9.99
C VAL A 74 7.42 10.76 10.57
N PRO A 75 7.95 11.87 11.14
CA PRO A 75 9.38 11.97 11.47
C PRO A 75 9.91 10.90 12.42
N VAL A 76 9.07 10.40 13.33
CA VAL A 76 9.45 9.32 14.28
C VAL A 76 9.72 7.98 13.58
N LEU A 77 9.30 7.82 12.32
CA LEU A 77 9.52 6.62 11.51
C LEU A 77 10.75 6.73 10.61
N ASP A 78 11.37 7.91 10.53
CA ASP A 78 12.58 8.13 9.76
C ASP A 78 13.79 7.55 10.51
N GLN A 79 14.59 6.75 9.80
CA GLN A 79 15.80 6.13 10.34
C GLN A 79 17.02 6.80 9.73
N ALA A 80 18.02 7.09 10.56
CA ALA A 80 19.25 7.73 10.11
C ALA A 80 19.94 6.88 9.03
N GLY A 81 20.19 7.48 7.86
CA GLY A 81 20.86 6.82 6.74
C GLY A 81 19.98 5.86 5.91
N VAL A 82 18.67 5.77 6.19
CA VAL A 82 17.74 4.93 5.41
C VAL A 82 16.70 5.81 4.73
N LYS A 83 16.60 5.74 3.40
CA LYS A 83 15.51 6.41 2.65
C LYS A 83 14.21 5.68 2.98
N THR A 84 13.35 6.35 3.73
CA THR A 84 12.00 5.91 4.08
C THR A 84 10.94 6.79 3.43
N ARG A 85 9.76 6.23 3.23
CA ARG A 85 8.59 6.93 2.73
C ARG A 85 7.33 6.38 3.36
N GLN A 86 6.40 7.26 3.74
CA GLN A 86 5.21 6.84 4.48
C GLN A 86 3.91 7.12 3.74
N ILE A 87 2.95 6.21 3.87
CA ILE A 87 1.57 6.34 3.39
C ILE A 87 0.64 6.17 4.56
N TYR A 88 -0.29 7.11 4.71
CA TYR A 88 -1.46 6.94 5.53
C TYR A 88 -2.57 6.31 4.68
N LEU A 89 -3.08 5.17 5.14
CA LEU A 89 -4.19 4.46 4.53
C LEU A 89 -5.46 4.70 5.32
N GLU A 90 -6.54 4.99 4.60
CA GLU A 90 -7.91 4.85 5.10
C GLU A 90 -8.69 3.88 4.21
N GLN A 91 -9.50 3.01 4.82
CA GLN A 91 -10.40 2.10 4.12
C GLN A 91 -11.82 2.28 4.66
N TYR A 92 -12.74 2.54 3.74
CA TYR A 92 -14.16 2.69 3.97
C TYR A 92 -14.89 1.46 3.45
N PHE A 93 -16.01 1.13 4.09
CA PHE A 93 -16.84 -0.04 3.76
C PHE A 93 -18.25 0.44 3.48
N ASN A 94 -18.81 0.03 2.33
CA ASN A 94 -20.17 0.38 1.88
C ASN A 94 -20.52 1.87 2.04
N ASP A 95 -19.64 2.76 1.59
CA ASP A 95 -19.81 4.22 1.67
C ASP A 95 -20.11 4.79 3.07
N GLY A 96 -19.65 4.11 4.12
CA GLY A 96 -19.77 4.65 5.48
C GLY A 96 -19.06 6.01 5.64
N ASP A 97 -19.58 6.85 6.54
CA ASP A 97 -19.02 8.19 6.81
C ASP A 97 -17.67 8.16 7.57
N ALA A 98 -17.26 7.00 8.06
CA ALA A 98 -16.03 6.81 8.83
C ALA A 98 -15.21 5.61 8.31
N PRO A 99 -13.87 5.70 8.34
CA PRO A 99 -13.03 4.62 7.88
C PRO A 99 -13.09 3.44 8.86
N THR A 100 -13.32 2.25 8.33
CA THR A 100 -13.32 1.00 9.10
C THR A 100 -11.91 0.53 9.45
N ARG A 101 -10.91 1.01 8.71
CA ARG A 101 -9.49 0.74 8.97
C ARG A 101 -8.66 1.96 8.60
N GLN A 102 -7.74 2.31 9.49
CA GLN A 102 -6.72 3.34 9.28
C GLN A 102 -5.34 2.77 9.62
N ARG A 103 -4.32 3.03 8.80
CA ARG A 103 -2.95 2.52 9.00
C ARG A 103 -1.92 3.53 8.52
N ILE A 104 -0.71 3.46 9.08
CA ILE A 104 0.47 4.10 8.49
C ILE A 104 1.41 2.99 8.05
N TYR A 105 1.79 3.03 6.79
CA TYR A 105 2.79 2.17 6.18
C TYR A 105 4.08 2.95 6.02
N ASN A 106 5.19 2.41 6.51
CA ASN A 106 6.52 2.96 6.25
C ASN A 106 7.26 2.03 5.30
N PHE A 107 7.60 2.55 4.12
CA PHE A 107 8.29 1.90 3.05
C PHE A 107 9.79 2.22 3.08
N LYS A 108 10.65 1.22 2.98
CA LYS A 108 12.11 1.37 2.79
C LYS A 108 12.60 0.42 1.71
N LEU A 109 13.73 0.74 1.09
CA LEU A 109 14.42 -0.17 0.18
C LEU A 109 15.30 -1.15 0.96
N GLN A 110 15.17 -2.46 0.73
CA GLN A 110 15.98 -3.49 1.41
C GLN A 110 16.72 -4.37 0.41
N SER A 111 18.04 -4.52 0.48
CA SER A 111 18.76 -5.43 -0.43
C SER A 111 18.50 -6.91 -0.13
N GLY A 112 18.19 -7.69 -1.18
CA GLY A 112 18.10 -9.15 -1.15
C GLY A 112 16.66 -9.68 -0.97
N CYS A 113 16.25 -10.57 -1.87
CA CYS A 113 15.04 -11.39 -1.72
C CYS A 113 15.47 -12.73 -1.07
N PRO A 114 14.81 -13.19 0.00
CA PRO A 114 15.08 -14.50 0.57
C PRO A 114 14.77 -15.65 -0.40
#